data_AF-A0A059CEF3-F1
#
_entry.id   AF-A0A059CEF3-F1
#
_cell.length_a   1.000
_cell.length_b   1.000
_cell.length_c   1.000
_cell.angle_alpha   90.00
_cell.angle_beta   90.00
_cell.angle_gamma   90.00
#
_symmetry.space_group_name_H-M   'P 1'
#
loop_
_entity.id
_entity.type
_entity.pdbx_description
1 polymer ?
#
loop_
_entity_poly.entity_id
_entity_poly.type
_entity_poly.pdbx_seq_one_letter_code
_entity_poly.pdbx_strand_id
1 'polypeptide(L)'
;MEAQVLIRVVPSYARGLPISPPPPRFELSAKPLFRSSPLRSTASRPAAASTEKPRASAIMEASGFDSEGREFKNAEEMWGEEIGKEGDVHKRKEWYRQGVGYWEGVEATADGVLGGYAHVNDADIKGSEAFLKMLLAERFPDGGRGRSLVALDCGSGIGRVTKNLLIRFFTEVDLLEPVSHFLEAARESLVPESGLAIENKTTNFFCVPLQEFTPDVGRYDVIWIQWCIGHLADDDFVSFFMRAK
;
A
#
# COMPACT_ATOMS: atom_id res chain seq x y z
N MET A 1 -18.50 2.04 -4.86
CA MET A 1 -17.28 1.24 -4.66
C MET A 1 -16.24 1.71 -5.66
N GLU A 2 -15.29 2.53 -5.22
CA GLU A 2 -14.05 2.68 -5.98
C GLU A 2 -13.22 1.42 -5.74
N ALA A 3 -12.93 0.65 -6.79
CA ALA A 3 -12.06 -0.50 -6.68
C ALA A 3 -10.62 0.01 -6.50
N GLN A 4 -10.14 0.02 -5.27
CA GLN A 4 -8.74 0.32 -4.97
C GLN A 4 -7.90 -0.92 -5.27
N VAL A 5 -7.49 -1.08 -6.53
CA VAL A 5 -6.42 -1.98 -6.92
C VAL A 5 -5.17 -1.14 -7.10
N LEU A 6 -4.18 -1.38 -6.25
CA LEU A 6 -2.88 -0.74 -6.35
C LEU A 6 -1.83 -1.80 -6.63
N ILE A 7 -1.11 -1.60 -7.73
CA ILE A 7 -0.10 -2.54 -8.19
C ILE A 7 1.23 -1.83 -8.26
N ARG A 8 2.23 -2.41 -7.59
CA ARG A 8 3.61 -1.98 -7.72
C ARG A 8 4.39 -2.99 -8.54
N VAL A 9 5.00 -2.51 -9.63
CA VAL A 9 5.98 -3.28 -10.40
C VAL A 9 7.37 -2.86 -9.97
N VAL A 10 8.18 -3.83 -9.55
CA VAL A 10 9.57 -3.59 -9.16
C VAL A 10 10.47 -3.69 -10.41
N PRO A 11 11.24 -2.65 -10.76
CA PRO A 11 12.12 -2.69 -11.92
C PRO A 11 13.23 -3.74 -11.76
N SER A 12 13.46 -4.54 -12.81
CA SER A 12 14.48 -5.61 -12.81
C SER A 12 15.92 -5.14 -12.51
N TYR A 13 16.23 -3.85 -12.63
CA TYR A 13 17.56 -3.28 -12.33
C TYR A 13 17.81 -3.07 -10.83
N ALA A 14 16.79 -3.21 -9.97
CA ALA A 14 16.94 -3.16 -8.51
C ALA A 14 17.60 -4.42 -7.93
N ARG A 15 17.67 -5.52 -8.72
CA ARG A 15 18.39 -6.74 -8.35
C ARG A 15 19.90 -6.52 -8.47
N GLY A 16 20.56 -6.16 -7.35
CA GLY A 16 22.02 -6.25 -7.21
C GLY A 16 22.83 -4.95 -7.14
N LEU A 17 22.22 -3.78 -6.92
CA LEU A 17 22.99 -2.55 -6.65
C LEU A 17 23.29 -2.41 -5.15
N PRO A 18 24.52 -2.00 -4.75
CA PRO A 18 24.84 -1.74 -3.37
C PRO A 18 24.02 -0.57 -2.82
N ILE A 19 23.42 -0.83 -1.66
CA ILE A 19 22.58 0.06 -0.85
C ILE A 19 23.29 1.39 -0.64
N SER A 20 22.72 2.50 -1.09
CA SER A 20 23.17 3.83 -0.63
C SER A 20 22.66 4.06 0.80
N PRO A 21 23.49 4.60 1.71
CA PRO A 21 23.06 4.88 3.07
C PRO A 21 21.95 5.95 3.06
N PRO A 22 21.00 5.90 4.02
CA PRO A 22 19.95 6.90 4.12
C PRO A 22 20.55 8.29 4.33
N PRO A 23 19.94 9.36 3.76
CA PRO A 23 20.42 10.72 3.97
C PRO A 23 20.32 11.11 5.46
N PRO A 24 21.24 11.95 5.97
CA PRO A 24 21.28 12.33 7.38
C PRO A 24 20.04 13.15 7.78
N ARG A 25 19.46 12.83 8.94
CA ARG A 25 18.40 13.61 9.61
C ARG A 25 18.93 15.00 9.97
N PHE A 26 18.22 16.05 9.53
CA PHE A 26 18.40 17.40 10.05
C PHE A 26 17.54 17.57 11.32
N GLU A 27 18.18 17.73 12.48
CA GLU A 27 17.54 18.22 13.69
C GLU A 27 17.54 19.76 13.69
N LEU A 28 16.36 20.38 13.73
CA LEU A 28 16.22 21.83 13.90
C LEU A 28 16.16 22.18 15.39
N SER A 29 17.27 22.73 15.90
CA SER A 29 17.32 23.36 17.22
C SER A 29 16.73 24.77 17.16
N ALA A 30 15.63 25.01 17.87
CA ALA A 30 15.00 26.31 17.98
C ALA A 30 15.70 27.20 19.03
N LYS A 31 16.04 28.45 18.66
CA LYS A 31 16.17 29.56 19.62
C LYS A 31 15.65 30.88 19.01
N PRO A 32 14.95 31.72 19.79
CA PRO A 32 14.35 32.97 19.31
C PRO A 32 15.34 34.14 19.42
N LEU A 33 15.28 35.08 18.47
CA LEU A 33 15.95 36.37 18.62
C LEU A 33 15.03 37.52 18.17
N PHE A 34 14.63 38.34 19.14
CA PHE A 34 14.06 39.67 18.97
C PHE A 34 15.19 40.67 18.65
N ARG A 35 14.99 41.60 17.70
CA ARG A 35 15.13 43.07 17.93
C ARG A 35 14.87 43.96 16.69
N SER A 36 14.00 44.95 16.91
CA SER A 36 14.00 46.38 16.52
C SER A 36 14.53 46.87 15.15
N SER A 37 13.67 47.63 14.45
CA SER A 37 13.96 48.60 13.39
C SER A 37 14.78 49.82 13.88
N PRO A 38 15.33 50.68 12.98
CA PRO A 38 14.55 51.84 12.47
C PRO A 38 14.83 52.35 11.02
N LEU A 39 13.76 52.85 10.40
CA LEU A 39 13.50 54.05 9.54
C LEU A 39 14.45 54.62 8.44
N ARG A 40 13.77 54.97 7.30
CA ARG A 40 13.98 56.05 6.27
C ARG A 40 15.19 55.93 5.32
N SER A 41 15.21 56.35 4.04
CA SER A 41 14.33 57.17 3.17
C SER A 41 14.83 57.12 1.70
N THR A 42 13.92 57.35 0.73
CA THR A 42 14.06 57.93 -0.64
C THR A 42 14.67 57.14 -1.82
N ALA A 43 13.74 56.76 -2.74
CA ALA A 43 13.68 57.01 -4.19
C ALA A 43 14.79 56.52 -5.16
N SER A 44 14.44 55.52 -5.98
CA SER A 44 14.15 55.62 -7.44
C SER A 44 14.48 54.30 -8.18
N ARG A 45 13.56 53.90 -9.07
CA ARG A 45 13.54 52.64 -9.86
C ARG A 45 14.71 52.59 -10.88
N PRO A 46 15.22 51.40 -11.26
CA PRO A 46 14.53 50.65 -12.32
C PRO A 46 14.45 49.12 -12.14
N ALA A 47 13.46 48.58 -12.88
CA ALA A 47 13.12 47.20 -13.23
C ALA A 47 13.92 46.05 -12.59
N ALA A 48 13.29 45.31 -11.68
CA ALA A 48 13.71 43.98 -11.28
C ALA A 48 12.78 42.94 -11.94
N ALA A 49 13.38 42.00 -12.65
CA ALA A 49 12.74 40.78 -13.12
C ALA A 49 12.09 40.07 -11.93
N SER A 50 10.81 39.73 -12.06
CA SER A 50 10.09 38.92 -11.08
C SER A 50 10.67 37.51 -11.09
N THR A 51 11.61 37.24 -10.19
CA THR A 51 11.89 35.88 -9.75
C THR A 51 10.70 35.42 -8.92
N GLU A 52 9.68 34.89 -9.58
CA GLU A 52 8.66 34.10 -8.90
C GLU A 52 9.37 32.92 -8.24
N LYS A 53 9.36 32.89 -6.90
CA LYS A 53 9.64 31.65 -6.17
C LYS A 53 8.64 30.60 -6.66
N PRO A 54 9.07 29.35 -6.87
CA PRO A 54 8.13 28.29 -7.21
C PRO A 54 7.09 28.25 -6.10
N ARG A 55 5.82 28.48 -6.48
CA ARG A 55 4.69 28.25 -5.59
C ARG A 55 4.82 26.80 -5.14
N ALA A 56 5.08 26.57 -3.85
CA ALA A 56 4.88 25.26 -3.28
C ALA A 56 3.48 24.82 -3.72
N SER A 57 3.39 23.70 -4.43
CA SER A 57 2.12 23.10 -4.79
C SER A 57 1.31 23.03 -3.51
N ALA A 58 0.24 23.83 -3.43
CA ALA A 58 -0.71 23.71 -2.34
C ALA A 58 -1.34 22.34 -2.54
N ILE A 59 -0.85 21.36 -1.80
CA ILE A 59 -1.53 20.09 -1.61
C ILE A 59 -2.92 20.52 -1.12
N MET A 60 -3.94 20.31 -1.94
CA MET A 60 -5.31 20.55 -1.50
C MET A 60 -5.55 19.59 -0.35
N GLU A 61 -5.56 20.10 0.87
CA GLU A 61 -5.97 19.30 2.03
C GLU A 61 -7.45 18.98 1.85
N ALA A 62 -7.73 17.70 1.60
CA ALA A 62 -9.09 17.22 1.42
C ALA A 62 -9.76 17.05 2.78
N SER A 63 -10.91 17.69 2.98
CA SER A 63 -11.80 17.41 4.10
C SER A 63 -12.53 16.06 3.91
N GLY A 64 -12.97 15.45 5.01
CA GLY A 64 -13.68 14.17 4.99
C GLY A 64 -14.62 14.01 6.18
N PHE A 65 -15.29 12.86 6.27
CA PHE A 65 -16.15 12.49 7.40
C PHE A 65 -16.09 10.99 7.66
N ASP A 66 -16.39 10.57 8.89
CA ASP A 66 -16.49 9.15 9.26
C ASP A 66 -17.92 8.59 9.08
N SER A 67 -18.11 7.31 9.39
CA SER A 67 -19.42 6.65 9.29
C SER A 67 -20.48 7.21 10.24
N GLU A 68 -20.09 7.89 11.31
CA GLU A 68 -20.99 8.54 12.28
C GLU A 68 -21.30 10.00 11.89
N GLY A 69 -20.76 10.47 10.76
CA GLY A 69 -20.95 11.82 10.25
C GLY A 69 -20.11 12.88 10.97
N ARG A 70 -19.07 12.50 11.72
CA ARG A 70 -18.10 13.46 12.26
C ARG A 70 -17.24 13.99 11.12
N GLU A 71 -17.21 15.31 10.96
CA GLU A 71 -16.44 15.99 9.91
C GLU A 71 -15.01 16.29 10.37
N PHE A 72 -14.07 16.17 9.43
CA PHE A 72 -12.65 16.51 9.59
C PHE A 72 -12.22 17.46 8.48
N LYS A 73 -11.45 18.48 8.83
CA LYS A 73 -10.96 19.50 7.89
C LYS A 73 -9.91 18.95 6.94
N ASN A 74 -9.09 18.00 7.42
CA ASN A 74 -8.03 17.37 6.66
C ASN A 74 -7.67 16.00 7.26
N ALA A 75 -6.82 15.25 6.56
CA ALA A 75 -6.32 13.96 7.02
C ALA A 75 -5.51 14.05 8.33
N GLU A 76 -4.77 15.15 8.55
CA GLU A 76 -3.98 15.33 9.79
C GLU A 76 -4.87 15.40 11.04
N GLU A 77 -5.99 16.12 10.96
CA GLU A 77 -6.99 16.21 12.03
C GLU A 77 -7.63 14.85 12.30
N MET A 78 -8.01 14.12 11.23
CA MET A 78 -8.58 12.78 11.34
C MET A 78 -7.60 11.80 12.00
N TRP A 79 -6.37 11.71 11.51
CA TRP A 79 -5.37 10.81 12.09
C TRP A 79 -4.96 11.23 13.52
N GLY A 80 -4.90 12.53 13.80
CA GLY A 80 -4.66 13.02 15.16
C GLY A 80 -5.71 12.54 16.17
N GLU A 81 -6.96 12.38 15.73
CA GLU A 81 -8.04 11.83 16.55
C GLU A 81 -7.97 10.29 16.63
N GLU A 82 -7.86 9.61 15.49
CA GLU A 82 -7.99 8.15 15.41
C GLU A 82 -6.73 7.40 15.88
N ILE A 83 -5.54 7.83 15.47
CA ILE A 83 -4.26 7.16 15.80
C ILE A 83 -3.38 7.95 16.76
N GLY A 84 -3.80 9.16 17.14
CA GLY A 84 -3.06 10.04 18.04
C GLY A 84 -1.91 10.79 17.35
N LYS A 85 -1.26 11.70 18.08
CA LYS A 85 -0.09 12.42 17.59
C LYS A 85 1.14 11.51 17.52
N GLU A 86 2.17 11.96 16.80
CA GLU A 86 3.44 11.25 16.71
C GLU A 86 3.98 10.87 18.11
N GLY A 87 4.15 9.55 18.35
CA GLY A 87 4.55 9.00 19.64
C GLY A 87 3.42 8.38 20.49
N ASP A 88 2.15 8.57 20.14
CA ASP A 88 1.03 7.85 20.75
C ASP A 88 0.92 6.43 20.18
N VAL A 89 1.58 5.50 20.84
CA VAL A 89 1.61 4.09 20.44
C VAL A 89 0.29 3.38 20.81
N HIS A 90 -0.48 3.90 21.77
CA HIS A 90 -1.68 3.22 22.27
C HIS A 90 -2.85 3.34 21.30
N LYS A 91 -3.18 4.56 20.85
CA LYS A 91 -4.27 4.77 19.88
C LYS A 91 -4.00 4.08 18.55
N ARG A 92 -2.78 4.22 18.01
CA ARG A 92 -2.38 3.53 16.77
C ARG A 92 -2.49 2.00 16.89
N LYS A 93 -2.05 1.40 18.01
CA LYS A 93 -2.23 -0.04 18.24
C LYS A 93 -3.70 -0.43 18.30
N GLU A 94 -4.53 0.39 18.94
CA GLU A 94 -5.96 0.14 19.05
C GLU A 94 -6.65 0.19 17.69
N TRP A 95 -6.34 1.17 16.84
CA TRP A 95 -6.83 1.26 15.46
C TRP A 95 -6.60 -0.05 14.68
N TYR A 96 -5.36 -0.52 14.66
CA TYR A 96 -5.03 -1.77 13.95
C TYR A 96 -5.65 -3.00 14.59
N ARG A 97 -5.70 -3.05 15.93
CA ARG A 97 -6.34 -4.16 16.66
C ARG A 97 -7.84 -4.25 16.35
N GLN A 98 -8.53 -3.12 16.28
CA GLN A 98 -9.95 -3.07 15.93
C GLN A 98 -10.16 -3.48 14.46
N GLY A 99 -9.31 -2.99 13.55
CA GLY A 99 -9.37 -3.35 12.13
C GLY A 99 -9.20 -4.86 11.91
N VAL A 100 -8.21 -5.49 12.54
CA VAL A 100 -8.02 -6.95 12.48
C VAL A 100 -9.16 -7.67 13.19
N GLY A 101 -9.57 -7.22 14.38
CA GLY A 101 -10.63 -7.84 15.17
C GLY A 101 -11.99 -7.86 14.47
N TYR A 102 -12.30 -6.89 13.61
CA TYR A 102 -13.46 -6.95 12.73
C TYR A 102 -13.39 -8.17 11.80
N TRP A 103 -12.27 -8.34 11.09
CA TRP A 103 -12.07 -9.42 10.12
C TRP A 103 -11.95 -10.80 10.76
N GLU A 104 -11.48 -10.90 12.01
CA GLU A 104 -11.52 -12.13 12.81
C GLU A 104 -12.95 -12.68 12.97
N GLY A 105 -13.96 -11.79 12.99
CA GLY A 105 -15.37 -12.16 13.07
C GLY A 105 -16.04 -12.46 11.73
N VAL A 106 -15.34 -12.24 10.61
CA VAL A 106 -15.90 -12.45 9.26
C VAL A 106 -15.67 -13.90 8.81
N GLU A 107 -16.68 -14.47 8.15
CA GLU A 107 -16.61 -15.83 7.62
C GLU A 107 -15.53 -15.94 6.52
N ALA A 108 -14.74 -17.02 6.55
CA ALA A 108 -13.69 -17.28 5.57
C ALA A 108 -14.24 -17.79 4.23
N THR A 109 -15.05 -16.97 3.57
CA THR A 109 -15.65 -17.24 2.26
C THR A 109 -15.44 -16.09 1.30
N ALA A 110 -15.65 -16.33 0.00
CA ALA A 110 -15.61 -15.27 -1.00
C ALA A 110 -16.63 -14.16 -0.71
N ASP A 111 -17.80 -14.51 -0.18
CA ASP A 111 -18.83 -13.54 0.20
C ASP A 111 -18.42 -12.74 1.44
N GLY A 112 -17.83 -13.39 2.44
CA GLY A 112 -17.30 -12.73 3.65
C GLY A 112 -16.24 -11.69 3.32
N VAL A 113 -15.20 -12.06 2.56
CA VAL A 113 -14.11 -11.11 2.18
C VAL A 113 -14.56 -10.04 1.20
N LEU A 114 -15.72 -10.20 0.56
CA LEU A 114 -16.36 -9.20 -0.30
C LEU A 114 -17.49 -8.43 0.41
N GLY A 115 -17.68 -8.64 1.71
CA GLY A 115 -18.71 -7.95 2.49
C GLY A 115 -20.14 -8.17 2.01
N GLY A 116 -20.47 -9.38 1.54
CA GLY A 116 -21.79 -9.72 0.99
C GLY A 116 -21.97 -9.45 -0.51
N TYR A 117 -20.89 -9.09 -1.21
CA TYR A 117 -20.90 -8.78 -2.64
C TYR A 117 -20.26 -9.87 -3.49
N ALA A 118 -20.38 -11.17 -3.15
CA ALA A 118 -19.77 -12.25 -3.94
C ALA A 118 -20.06 -12.19 -5.46
N HIS A 119 -21.24 -11.68 -5.85
CA HIS A 119 -21.65 -11.51 -7.24
C HIS A 119 -20.75 -10.58 -8.07
N VAL A 120 -19.94 -9.71 -7.44
CA VAL A 120 -18.99 -8.83 -8.17
C VAL A 120 -17.67 -9.53 -8.48
N ASN A 121 -17.40 -10.70 -7.90
CA ASN A 121 -16.12 -11.40 -8.03
C ASN A 121 -15.69 -11.57 -9.50
N ASP A 122 -16.58 -12.03 -10.37
CA ASP A 122 -16.23 -12.31 -11.77
C ASP A 122 -15.89 -11.03 -12.54
N ALA A 123 -16.61 -9.95 -12.28
CA ALA A 123 -16.35 -8.65 -12.91
C ALA A 123 -15.00 -8.09 -12.44
N ASP A 124 -14.74 -8.16 -11.13
CA ASP A 124 -13.49 -7.76 -10.50
C ASP A 124 -12.28 -8.52 -11.07
N ILE A 125 -12.36 -9.85 -11.12
CA ILE A 125 -11.27 -10.69 -11.65
C ILE A 125 -11.04 -10.43 -13.15
N LYS A 126 -12.11 -10.26 -13.95
CA LYS A 126 -11.97 -9.96 -15.39
C LYS A 126 -11.30 -8.62 -15.65
N GLY A 127 -11.70 -7.58 -14.91
CA GLY A 127 -11.08 -6.25 -15.01
C GLY A 127 -9.60 -6.29 -14.60
N SER A 128 -9.32 -6.94 -13.48
CA SER A 128 -7.97 -7.14 -12.96
C SER A 128 -7.08 -7.94 -13.92
N GLU A 129 -7.61 -8.98 -14.56
CA GLU A 129 -6.90 -9.77 -15.56
C GLU A 129 -6.53 -8.93 -16.80
N ALA A 130 -7.45 -8.11 -17.30
CA ALA A 130 -7.19 -7.23 -18.43
C ALA A 130 -6.08 -6.22 -18.10
N PHE A 131 -6.15 -5.60 -16.91
CA PHE A 131 -5.13 -4.68 -16.43
C PHE A 131 -3.76 -5.35 -16.26
N LEU A 132 -3.73 -6.53 -15.63
CA LEU A 132 -2.49 -7.27 -15.39
C LEU A 132 -1.84 -7.70 -16.71
N LYS A 133 -2.61 -8.16 -17.70
CA LYS A 133 -2.07 -8.51 -19.04
C LYS A 133 -1.41 -7.31 -19.71
N MET A 134 -2.05 -6.13 -19.66
CA MET A 134 -1.49 -4.90 -20.19
C MET A 134 -0.17 -4.54 -19.49
N LEU A 135 -0.16 -4.59 -18.16
CA LEU A 135 1.03 -4.29 -17.36
C LEU A 135 2.19 -5.24 -17.65
N LEU A 136 1.91 -6.55 -17.71
CA LEU A 136 2.93 -7.56 -18.00
C LEU A 136 3.47 -7.42 -19.42
N ALA A 137 2.63 -7.08 -20.40
CA ALA A 137 3.09 -6.83 -21.77
C ALA A 137 4.01 -5.61 -21.87
N GLU A 138 3.72 -4.53 -21.12
CA GLU A 138 4.58 -3.34 -21.08
C GLU A 138 5.92 -3.62 -20.37
N ARG A 139 5.88 -4.32 -19.23
CA ARG A 139 7.04 -4.50 -18.35
C ARG A 139 7.90 -5.70 -18.72
N PHE A 140 7.31 -6.70 -19.38
CA PHE A 140 7.97 -7.92 -19.82
C PHE A 140 7.63 -8.20 -21.30
N PRO A 141 8.20 -7.44 -22.25
CA PRO A 141 7.86 -7.53 -23.68
C PRO A 141 8.04 -8.92 -24.28
N ASP A 142 8.99 -9.72 -23.77
CA ASP A 142 9.22 -11.10 -24.20
C ASP A 142 8.26 -12.12 -23.55
N GLY A 143 7.23 -11.63 -22.86
CA GLY A 143 6.27 -12.42 -22.09
C GLY A 143 6.87 -13.03 -20.83
N GLY A 144 7.96 -12.46 -20.30
CA GLY A 144 8.71 -13.04 -19.19
C GLY A 144 9.41 -14.37 -19.52
N ARG A 145 9.60 -14.69 -20.81
CA ARG A 145 10.24 -15.95 -21.23
C ARG A 145 11.57 -16.19 -20.54
N GLY A 146 11.70 -17.34 -19.89
CA GLY A 146 12.89 -17.76 -19.15
C GLY A 146 13.04 -17.13 -17.77
N ARG A 147 12.03 -16.42 -17.25
CA ARG A 147 12.00 -15.86 -15.90
C ARG A 147 10.87 -16.46 -15.08
N SER A 148 11.17 -16.86 -13.85
CA SER A 148 10.17 -17.19 -12.85
C SER A 148 9.67 -15.88 -12.23
N LEU A 149 8.48 -15.43 -12.64
CA LEU A 149 7.89 -14.22 -12.07
C LEU A 149 7.28 -14.52 -10.71
N VAL A 150 7.48 -13.63 -9.75
CA VAL A 150 6.99 -13.79 -8.37
C VAL A 150 6.04 -12.66 -8.01
N ALA A 151 4.90 -12.99 -7.40
CA ALA A 151 3.94 -12.01 -6.89
C ALA A 151 3.74 -12.08 -5.37
N LEU A 152 3.36 -10.95 -4.77
CA LEU A 152 2.87 -10.86 -3.40
C LEU A 152 1.40 -10.41 -3.43
N ASP A 153 0.50 -11.18 -2.83
CA ASP A 153 -0.92 -10.82 -2.60
C ASP A 153 -1.07 -10.24 -1.19
N CYS A 154 -1.28 -8.92 -1.09
CA CYS A 154 -1.33 -8.17 0.16
C CYS A 154 -2.76 -8.00 0.67
N GLY A 155 -3.00 -8.31 1.95
CA GLY A 155 -4.37 -8.43 2.47
C GLY A 155 -5.12 -9.51 1.71
N SER A 156 -4.45 -10.66 1.52
CA SER A 156 -4.92 -11.69 0.58
C SER A 156 -6.25 -12.32 0.98
N GLY A 157 -6.66 -12.15 2.25
CA GLY A 157 -7.80 -12.86 2.83
C GLY A 157 -7.66 -14.36 2.59
N ILE A 158 -8.75 -14.96 2.09
CA ILE A 158 -8.80 -16.39 1.73
C ILE A 158 -8.06 -16.74 0.43
N GLY A 159 -7.23 -15.84 -0.11
CA GLY A 159 -6.51 -16.05 -1.37
C GLY A 159 -7.41 -15.96 -2.61
N ARG A 160 -8.52 -15.22 -2.54
CA ARG A 160 -9.49 -15.08 -3.64
C ARG A 160 -8.82 -14.59 -4.94
N VAL A 161 -8.00 -13.55 -4.83
CA VAL A 161 -7.28 -12.97 -5.99
C VAL A 161 -6.20 -13.94 -6.45
N THR A 162 -5.38 -14.44 -5.53
CA THR A 162 -4.39 -15.48 -5.83
C THR A 162 -5.00 -16.64 -6.65
N LYS A 163 -6.07 -17.26 -6.16
CA LYS A 163 -6.75 -18.41 -6.77
C LYS A 163 -7.31 -18.11 -8.16
N ASN A 164 -7.99 -16.98 -8.31
CA ASN A 164 -8.73 -16.67 -9.53
C ASN A 164 -7.92 -15.84 -10.53
N LEU A 165 -6.73 -15.35 -10.16
CA LEU A 165 -5.93 -14.47 -11.01
C LEU A 165 -4.43 -14.80 -10.98
N LEU A 166 -3.74 -14.55 -9.87
CA LEU A 166 -2.28 -14.44 -9.85
C LEU A 166 -1.58 -15.76 -10.23
N ILE A 167 -2.08 -16.91 -9.76
CA ILE A 167 -1.47 -18.22 -10.06
C ILE A 167 -1.44 -18.56 -11.56
N ARG A 168 -2.19 -17.83 -12.41
CA ARG A 168 -2.19 -18.02 -13.87
C ARG A 168 -1.03 -17.28 -14.56
N PHE A 169 -0.40 -16.32 -13.88
CA PHE A 169 0.60 -15.42 -14.47
C PHE A 169 1.98 -15.50 -13.79
N PHE A 170 2.05 -15.97 -12.55
CA PHE A 170 3.27 -16.00 -11.74
C PHE A 170 3.66 -17.43 -11.38
N THR A 171 4.96 -17.70 -11.36
CA THR A 171 5.53 -18.99 -10.94
C THR A 171 5.42 -19.18 -9.43
N GLU A 172 5.53 -18.10 -8.67
CA GLU A 172 5.35 -18.12 -7.23
C GLU A 172 4.41 -16.99 -6.81
N VAL A 173 3.51 -17.29 -5.88
CA VAL A 173 2.68 -16.29 -5.22
C VAL A 173 2.82 -16.44 -3.71
N ASP A 174 3.25 -15.37 -3.04
CA ASP A 174 3.23 -15.28 -1.59
C ASP A 174 1.96 -14.54 -1.14
N LEU A 175 1.41 -14.95 0.00
CA LEU A 175 0.22 -14.34 0.59
C LEU A 175 0.60 -13.64 1.89
N LEU A 176 0.12 -12.41 2.08
CA LEU A 176 0.28 -11.61 3.30
C LEU A 176 -1.09 -11.24 3.84
N GLU A 177 -1.41 -11.73 5.04
CA GLU A 177 -2.73 -11.55 5.65
C GLU A 177 -2.62 -11.67 7.19
N PRO A 178 -3.04 -10.67 7.97
CA PRO A 178 -2.97 -10.74 9.43
C PRO A 178 -3.98 -11.71 10.07
N VAL A 179 -5.08 -12.07 9.40
CA VAL A 179 -6.16 -12.89 9.95
C VAL A 179 -5.89 -14.38 9.70
N SER A 180 -5.58 -15.12 10.76
CA SER A 180 -5.06 -16.49 10.62
C SER A 180 -6.04 -17.46 9.96
N HIS A 181 -7.34 -17.41 10.29
CA HIS A 181 -8.31 -18.36 9.71
C HIS A 181 -8.57 -18.11 8.23
N PHE A 182 -8.33 -16.89 7.74
CA PHE A 182 -8.32 -16.60 6.31
C PHE A 182 -7.14 -17.26 5.60
N LEU A 183 -5.93 -17.19 6.18
CA LEU A 183 -4.77 -17.89 5.62
C LEU A 183 -4.94 -19.41 5.62
N GLU A 184 -5.57 -19.99 6.65
CA GLU A 184 -5.88 -21.42 6.64
C GLU A 184 -6.85 -21.79 5.50
N ALA A 185 -7.93 -21.03 5.34
CA ALA A 185 -8.85 -21.21 4.20
C ALA A 185 -8.14 -21.03 2.84
N ALA A 186 -7.20 -20.08 2.76
CA ALA A 186 -6.37 -19.89 1.57
C ALA A 186 -5.53 -21.15 1.28
N ARG A 187 -4.85 -21.70 2.28
CA ARG A 187 -4.05 -22.92 2.15
C ARG A 187 -4.90 -24.07 1.62
N GLU A 188 -6.07 -24.31 2.22
CA GLU A 188 -6.99 -25.37 1.79
C GLU A 188 -7.47 -25.16 0.34
N SER A 189 -7.85 -23.93 -0.01
CA SER A 189 -8.45 -23.64 -1.31
C SER A 189 -7.45 -23.62 -2.48
N LEU A 190 -6.15 -23.54 -2.18
CA LEU A 190 -5.03 -23.43 -3.12
C LEU A 190 -4.27 -24.76 -3.28
N VAL A 191 -4.68 -25.84 -2.59
CA VAL A 191 -4.15 -27.19 -2.84
C VAL A 191 -4.63 -27.65 -4.23
N PRO A 192 -3.74 -28.17 -5.12
CA PRO A 192 -4.15 -28.73 -6.40
C PRO A 192 -5.09 -29.94 -6.20
N GLU A 193 -6.28 -29.90 -6.81
CA GLU A 193 -7.29 -30.97 -6.76
C GLU A 193 -6.85 -32.28 -7.45
N SER A 194 -5.76 -32.25 -8.20
CA SER A 194 -5.18 -33.43 -8.85
C SER A 194 -3.68 -33.42 -8.61
N GLY A 195 -3.08 -34.57 -8.30
CA GLY A 195 -1.64 -34.73 -8.04
C GLY A 195 -0.70 -34.38 -9.22
N LEU A 196 -1.18 -33.64 -10.22
CA LEU A 196 -0.37 -32.90 -11.17
C LEU A 196 -0.02 -31.56 -10.54
N ALA A 197 1.23 -31.42 -10.13
CA ALA A 197 1.78 -30.19 -9.60
C ALA A 197 1.47 -29.04 -10.57
N ILE A 198 0.65 -28.08 -10.14
CA ILE A 198 0.62 -26.77 -10.77
C ILE A 198 2.05 -26.23 -10.56
N GLU A 199 2.80 -26.08 -11.65
CA GLU A 199 4.19 -25.56 -11.58
C GLU A 199 4.26 -24.12 -11.03
N ASN A 200 3.10 -23.47 -10.85
CA ASN A 200 2.94 -22.21 -10.15
C ASN A 200 2.49 -22.45 -8.70
N LYS A 201 3.40 -22.23 -7.75
CA LYS A 201 3.20 -22.61 -6.34
C LYS A 201 2.93 -21.40 -5.47
N THR A 202 1.86 -21.49 -4.69
CA THR A 202 1.73 -20.65 -3.50
C THR A 202 2.83 -21.07 -2.54
N THR A 203 3.74 -20.14 -2.23
CA THR A 203 5.04 -20.51 -1.66
C THR A 203 5.12 -20.16 -0.18
N ASN A 204 4.74 -18.93 0.17
CA ASN A 204 4.73 -18.49 1.56
C ASN A 204 3.38 -17.89 1.96
N PHE A 205 3.03 -18.10 3.24
CA PHE A 205 1.84 -17.55 3.88
C PHE A 205 2.29 -16.76 5.11
N PHE A 206 2.32 -15.43 5.00
CA PHE A 206 2.78 -14.52 6.03
C PHE A 206 1.61 -14.02 6.87
N CYS A 207 1.49 -14.54 8.10
CA CYS A 207 0.46 -14.13 9.07
C CYS A 207 0.89 -12.89 9.85
N VAL A 208 1.08 -11.76 9.15
CA VAL A 208 1.49 -10.48 9.74
C VAL A 208 0.77 -9.33 9.05
N PRO A 209 0.55 -8.19 9.72
CA PRO A 209 -0.12 -7.06 9.11
C PRO A 209 0.83 -6.26 8.20
N LEU A 210 0.26 -5.54 7.22
CA LEU A 210 0.99 -4.78 6.20
C LEU A 210 1.99 -3.77 6.77
N GLN A 211 1.60 -3.05 7.82
CA GLN A 211 2.45 -2.03 8.46
C GLN A 211 3.71 -2.63 9.11
N GLU A 212 3.70 -3.92 9.45
CA GLU A 212 4.84 -4.63 10.05
C GLU A 212 5.62 -5.49 9.04
N PHE A 213 5.09 -5.69 7.83
CA PHE A 213 5.75 -6.49 6.81
C PHE A 213 6.83 -5.72 6.06
N THR A 214 7.97 -6.37 5.83
CA THR A 214 9.05 -5.88 4.98
C THR A 214 9.33 -6.91 3.89
N PRO A 215 8.92 -6.65 2.63
CA PRO A 215 9.24 -7.53 1.51
C PRO A 215 10.75 -7.65 1.32
N ASP A 216 11.23 -8.85 1.00
CA ASP A 216 12.62 -9.04 0.59
C ASP A 216 12.91 -8.23 -0.69
N VAL A 217 14.00 -7.47 -0.67
CA VAL A 217 14.37 -6.56 -1.76
C VAL A 217 14.56 -7.35 -3.06
N GLY A 218 13.83 -6.96 -4.11
CA GLY A 218 13.92 -7.57 -5.44
C GLY A 218 13.30 -8.97 -5.55
N ARG A 219 12.55 -9.44 -4.53
CA ARG A 219 11.84 -10.73 -4.56
C ARG A 219 10.66 -10.71 -5.52
N TYR A 220 9.83 -9.66 -5.47
CA TYR A 220 8.54 -9.61 -6.17
C TYR A 220 8.62 -8.79 -7.45
N ASP A 221 8.20 -9.37 -8.57
CA ASP A 221 8.02 -8.62 -9.82
C ASP A 221 6.71 -7.81 -9.79
N VAL A 222 5.69 -8.31 -9.08
CA VAL A 222 4.42 -7.63 -8.84
C VAL A 222 4.00 -7.74 -7.38
N ILE A 223 3.63 -6.62 -6.78
CA ILE A 223 2.98 -6.58 -5.47
C ILE A 223 1.53 -6.12 -5.71
N TRP A 224 0.59 -7.02 -5.45
CA TRP A 224 -0.84 -6.81 -5.60
C TRP A 224 -1.47 -6.38 -4.28
N ILE A 225 -2.13 -5.24 -4.27
CA ILE A 225 -2.77 -4.69 -3.07
C ILE A 225 -4.20 -4.31 -3.45
N GLN A 226 -5.17 -5.04 -2.91
CA GLN A 226 -6.58 -4.85 -3.26
C GLN A 226 -7.45 -4.82 -2.02
N TRP A 227 -8.25 -3.75 -1.90
CA TRP A 227 -9.24 -3.56 -0.83
C TRP A 227 -8.71 -3.69 0.62
N CYS A 228 -7.41 -3.48 0.83
CA CYS A 228 -6.81 -3.49 2.17
C CYS A 228 -6.09 -2.19 2.56
N ILE A 229 -5.83 -1.28 1.61
CA ILE A 229 -5.08 -0.04 1.89
C ILE A 229 -5.81 0.89 2.87
N GLY A 230 -7.14 0.89 2.87
CA GLY A 230 -7.95 1.69 3.79
C GLY A 230 -7.81 1.28 5.26
N HIS A 231 -7.15 0.15 5.56
CA HIS A 231 -6.82 -0.25 6.92
C HIS A 231 -5.51 0.34 7.44
N LEU A 232 -4.67 0.90 6.55
CA LEU A 232 -3.41 1.52 6.92
C LEU A 232 -3.60 3.02 7.19
N ALA A 233 -2.91 3.52 8.21
CA ALA A 233 -2.66 4.94 8.33
C ALA A 233 -1.82 5.44 7.13
N ASP A 234 -1.98 6.69 6.73
CA ASP A 234 -1.31 7.23 5.54
C ASP A 234 0.22 7.12 5.61
N ASP A 235 0.80 7.34 6.79
CA ASP A 235 2.25 7.21 7.06
C ASP A 235 2.73 5.76 6.92
N ASP A 236 1.96 4.81 7.44
CA ASP A 236 2.24 3.38 7.33
C ASP A 236 2.05 2.87 5.90
N PHE A 237 1.07 3.38 5.16
CA PHE A 237 0.90 3.12 3.73
C PHE A 237 2.10 3.58 2.91
N VAL A 238 2.52 4.84 3.09
CA VAL A 238 3.73 5.38 2.43
C VAL A 238 4.95 4.56 2.85
N SER A 239 5.09 4.23 4.12
CA SER A 239 6.21 3.44 4.64
C SER A 239 6.25 2.04 4.03
N PHE A 240 5.11 1.37 3.89
CA PHE A 240 5.02 0.07 3.21
C PHE A 240 5.48 0.18 1.75
N PHE A 241 5.01 1.20 1.03
CA PHE A 241 5.48 1.49 -0.33
C PHE A 241 6.99 1.73 -0.38
N MET A 242 7.56 2.42 0.59
CA MET A 242 9.01 2.63 0.63
C MET A 242 9.80 1.35 0.92
N ARG A 243 9.22 0.39 1.67
CA ARG A 243 9.85 -0.92 1.94
C ARG A 243 9.74 -1.90 0.77
N ALA A 244 8.66 -1.82 0.00
CA ALA A 244 8.34 -2.70 -1.14
C ALA A 244 9.25 -2.47 -2.36
N LYS A 245 10.57 -2.70 -2.24
CA LYS A 245 11.57 -2.37 -3.26
C LYS A 245 12.03 -3.52 -4.15
#